data_AF-A0A6N9UAA4-F1
#
_entry.id   AF-A0A6N9UAA4-F1
#
_cell.length_a   1.000
_cell.length_b   1.000
_cell.length_c   1.000
_cell.angle_alpha   90.00
_cell.angle_beta   90.00
_cell.angle_gamma   90.00
#
_symmetry.space_group_name_H-M   'P 1'
#
loop_
_entity.id
_entity.type
_entity.pdbx_description
1 polymer ?
#
loop_
_entity_poly.entity_id
_entity_poly.type
_entity_poly.pdbx_seq_one_letter_code
_entity_poly.pdbx_strand_id
1 'polypeptide(L)'
;MRIADKARAFNRKLRLDSHHAIERFGVFFGIFAVTGAIVISASGALAYKAGLDSLSQTDLYTSGFKTSKTHLDGIVDGVYTNKSGNKALVMMHFSPTAQISYNAADYRAFLLGSDTSLNSEPVSTSGIKGSFYAFGSTGYIGVRLDADHPFDRQVLNLTVRANAELTTPGAKQTQSSGKLAGDETFSKYDQWRVFFNPGASGGQKIAALDALTFDPAQAYYEVALREREAEARDALDQKLVEMRTNLTQIQSYTSDLQTTKIDGLFLRPPTVPVAIASDEITGFSAAEARDGVATLALETKHVVPGGFDLNWRAGNVYDGYLDALVPAGQSYAQFFTKKRDGNSDPTSRQVSDMQWTISDGTSLTRDYQSSDVTMRPLMNIMNNLSQAYQNYSRNKSQYQSDLSLDLLRLDVILRDVQSNSTIRDDKDALTALH
;
A
#
# COMPACT_ATOMS: atom_id res chain seq x y z
N MET A 1 4.41 -49.11 -55.76
CA MET A 1 4.20 -47.85 -56.51
C MET A 1 5.04 -46.77 -55.84
N ARG A 2 6.07 -46.25 -56.52
CA ARG A 2 7.08 -45.35 -55.91
C ARG A 2 6.47 -43.97 -55.66
N ILE A 3 6.97 -43.24 -54.65
CA ILE A 3 6.52 -41.86 -54.33
C ILE A 3 6.55 -40.94 -55.57
N ALA A 4 7.51 -41.18 -56.48
CA ALA A 4 7.62 -40.51 -57.77
C ALA A 4 6.40 -40.70 -58.69
N ASP A 5 5.74 -41.86 -58.65
CA ASP A 5 4.57 -42.16 -59.48
C ASP A 5 3.32 -41.45 -58.96
N LYS A 6 3.19 -41.33 -57.63
CA LYS A 6 2.14 -40.54 -56.99
C LYS A 6 2.30 -39.05 -57.26
N ALA A 7 3.54 -38.53 -57.23
CA ALA A 7 3.85 -37.15 -57.56
C ALA A 7 3.53 -36.81 -59.03
N ARG A 8 3.86 -37.71 -59.98
CA ARG A 8 3.54 -37.52 -61.41
C ARG A 8 2.05 -37.59 -61.70
N ALA A 9 1.31 -38.49 -61.05
CA ALA A 9 -0.14 -38.57 -61.18
C ALA A 9 -0.84 -37.31 -60.63
N PHE A 10 -0.33 -36.77 -59.51
CA PHE A 10 -0.80 -35.50 -58.94
C PHE A 10 -0.51 -34.31 -59.87
N ASN A 11 0.71 -34.24 -60.45
CA ASN A 11 1.11 -33.20 -61.39
C ASN A 11 0.23 -33.17 -62.66
N ARG A 12 -0.16 -34.33 -63.19
CA ARG A 12 -1.08 -34.41 -64.35
C ARG A 12 -2.51 -34.04 -63.98
N LYS A 13 -3.00 -34.44 -62.81
CA LYS A 13 -4.36 -34.14 -62.36
C LYS A 13 -4.57 -32.64 -62.11
N LEU A 14 -3.53 -31.91 -61.70
CA LEU A 14 -3.54 -30.46 -61.51
C LEU A 14 -2.96 -29.67 -62.70
N ARG A 15 -2.70 -30.33 -63.83
CA ARG A 15 -2.14 -29.72 -65.07
C ARG A 15 -0.89 -28.84 -64.85
N LEU A 16 0.00 -29.28 -63.96
CA LEU A 16 1.25 -28.58 -63.62
C LEU A 16 2.41 -28.91 -64.61
N ASP A 17 2.13 -29.18 -65.88
CA ASP A 17 3.12 -29.51 -66.94
C ASP A 17 3.45 -28.28 -67.84
N SER A 18 4.61 -28.28 -68.52
CA SER A 18 5.28 -27.07 -69.06
C SER A 18 4.45 -26.27 -70.06
N HIS A 19 3.40 -26.86 -70.62
CA HIS A 19 2.54 -26.28 -71.66
C HIS A 19 1.29 -25.54 -71.15
N HIS A 20 1.02 -25.50 -69.83
CA HIS A 20 -0.23 -24.92 -69.28
C HIS A 20 0.04 -23.72 -68.35
N ALA A 21 0.71 -22.69 -68.87
CA ALA A 21 1.14 -21.52 -68.08
C ALA A 21 -0.01 -20.75 -67.40
N ILE A 22 -1.16 -20.59 -68.08
CA ILE A 22 -2.34 -19.87 -67.55
C ILE A 22 -3.05 -20.69 -66.44
N GLU A 23 -3.14 -22.01 -66.58
CA GLU A 23 -3.77 -22.87 -65.57
C GLU A 23 -2.88 -23.02 -64.33
N ARG A 24 -1.55 -23.07 -64.50
CA ARG A 24 -0.60 -22.97 -63.37
C ARG A 24 -0.76 -21.65 -62.62
N PHE A 25 -0.89 -20.53 -63.34
CA PHE A 25 -1.18 -19.24 -62.69
C PHE A 25 -2.48 -19.30 -61.91
N GLY A 26 -3.56 -19.87 -62.46
CA GLY A 26 -4.83 -20.04 -61.75
C GLY A 26 -4.74 -20.94 -60.51
N VAL A 27 -4.00 -22.05 -60.59
CA VAL A 27 -3.78 -22.95 -59.45
C VAL A 27 -2.92 -22.28 -58.37
N PHE A 28 -1.81 -21.65 -58.75
CA PHE A 28 -0.97 -20.92 -57.79
C PHE A 28 -1.70 -19.73 -57.19
N PHE A 29 -2.42 -18.93 -57.99
CA PHE A 29 -3.23 -17.81 -57.51
C PHE A 29 -4.35 -18.28 -56.58
N GLY A 30 -5.02 -19.40 -56.89
CA GLY A 30 -6.02 -20.02 -56.01
C GLY A 30 -5.42 -20.48 -54.69
N ILE A 31 -4.25 -21.13 -54.71
CA ILE A 31 -3.53 -21.52 -53.49
C ILE A 31 -3.13 -20.30 -52.67
N PHE A 32 -2.60 -19.25 -53.31
CA PHE A 32 -2.24 -17.99 -52.64
C PHE A 32 -3.45 -17.26 -52.08
N ALA A 33 -4.59 -17.22 -52.80
CA ALA A 33 -5.82 -16.59 -52.34
C ALA A 33 -6.44 -17.33 -51.15
N VAL A 34 -6.49 -18.67 -51.19
CA VAL A 34 -7.00 -19.49 -50.09
C VAL A 34 -6.07 -19.41 -48.89
N THR A 35 -4.76 -19.51 -49.08
CA THR A 35 -3.78 -19.40 -48.00
C THR A 35 -3.79 -18.00 -47.39
N GLY A 36 -3.88 -16.95 -48.23
CA GLY A 36 -4.01 -15.56 -47.80
C GLY A 36 -5.28 -15.31 -47.00
N ALA A 37 -6.42 -15.83 -47.45
CA ALA A 37 -7.69 -15.74 -46.72
C ALA A 37 -7.62 -16.47 -45.36
N ILE A 38 -7.01 -17.65 -45.30
CA ILE A 38 -6.81 -18.40 -44.05
C ILE A 38 -5.90 -17.62 -43.09
N VAL A 39 -4.78 -17.07 -43.57
CA VAL A 39 -3.85 -16.30 -42.74
C VAL A 39 -4.49 -15.02 -42.21
N ILE A 40 -5.23 -14.28 -43.04
CA ILE A 40 -5.93 -13.05 -42.62
C ILE A 40 -7.03 -13.39 -41.60
N SER A 41 -7.82 -14.43 -41.86
CA SER A 41 -8.90 -14.86 -40.94
C SER A 41 -8.35 -15.37 -39.61
N ALA A 42 -7.29 -16.17 -39.64
CA ALA A 42 -6.63 -16.68 -38.44
C ALA A 42 -5.95 -15.55 -37.66
N SER A 43 -5.29 -14.61 -38.33
CA SER A 43 -4.68 -13.44 -37.69
C SER A 43 -5.74 -12.53 -37.08
N GLY A 44 -6.86 -12.31 -37.76
CA GLY A 44 -8.01 -11.58 -37.22
C GLY A 44 -8.63 -12.25 -36.00
N ALA A 45 -8.82 -13.58 -36.06
CA ALA A 45 -9.32 -14.36 -34.91
C ALA A 45 -8.34 -14.36 -33.73
N LEU A 46 -7.03 -14.44 -33.99
CA LEU A 46 -5.99 -14.39 -32.96
C LEU A 46 -5.86 -12.99 -32.34
N ALA A 47 -5.92 -11.92 -33.15
CA ALA A 47 -5.92 -10.54 -32.65
C ALA A 47 -7.19 -10.23 -31.86
N TYR A 48 -8.36 -10.71 -32.32
CA TYR A 48 -9.61 -10.61 -31.58
C TYR A 48 -9.54 -11.38 -30.25
N LYS A 49 -9.02 -12.61 -30.26
CA LYS A 49 -8.82 -13.40 -29.06
C LYS A 49 -7.82 -12.75 -28.09
N ALA A 50 -6.70 -12.21 -28.58
CA ALA A 50 -5.73 -11.48 -27.76
C ALA A 50 -6.33 -10.19 -27.16
N GLY A 51 -7.17 -9.48 -27.92
CA GLY A 51 -7.93 -8.33 -27.43
C GLY A 51 -8.95 -8.73 -26.35
N LEU A 52 -9.66 -9.84 -26.54
CA LEU A 52 -10.55 -10.41 -25.52
C LEU A 52 -9.79 -10.91 -24.29
N ASP A 53 -8.62 -11.51 -24.45
CA ASP A 53 -7.77 -11.98 -23.35
C ASP A 53 -7.25 -10.76 -22.55
N SER A 54 -6.81 -9.69 -23.24
CA SER A 54 -6.42 -8.42 -22.60
C SER A 54 -7.59 -7.73 -21.89
N LEU A 55 -8.77 -7.68 -22.51
CA LEU A 55 -10.00 -7.19 -21.88
C LEU A 55 -10.38 -8.03 -20.67
N SER A 56 -10.20 -9.35 -20.75
CA SER A 56 -10.55 -10.26 -19.66
C SER A 56 -9.63 -10.15 -18.46
N GLN A 57 -8.41 -9.64 -18.63
CA GLN A 57 -7.44 -9.49 -17.55
C GLN A 57 -7.32 -8.06 -17.01
N THR A 58 -7.56 -7.05 -17.84
CA THR A 58 -7.37 -5.64 -17.45
C THR A 58 -8.63 -5.12 -16.77
N ASP A 59 -8.53 -4.81 -15.48
CA ASP A 59 -9.59 -4.26 -14.64
C ASP A 59 -9.58 -2.73 -14.60
N LEU A 60 -8.42 -2.08 -14.71
CA LEU A 60 -8.29 -0.63 -14.71
C LEU A 60 -7.57 -0.09 -15.96
N TYR A 61 -8.19 0.88 -16.63
CA TYR A 61 -7.63 1.54 -17.83
C TYR A 61 -7.23 3.00 -17.56
N THR A 62 -7.63 3.56 -16.42
CA THR A 62 -7.35 4.95 -16.04
C THR A 62 -6.76 4.98 -14.64
N SER A 63 -5.45 5.20 -14.52
CA SER A 63 -4.76 5.26 -13.22
C SER A 63 -4.78 6.66 -12.57
N GLY A 64 -5.08 7.69 -13.35
CA GLY A 64 -5.13 9.07 -12.86
C GLY A 64 -6.14 9.89 -13.63
N PHE A 65 -6.64 10.94 -12.98
CA PHE A 65 -7.64 11.82 -13.55
C PHE A 65 -7.36 13.28 -13.19
N LYS A 66 -7.99 14.17 -13.94
CA LYS A 66 -7.99 15.60 -13.70
C LYS A 66 -9.40 16.14 -13.81
N THR A 67 -9.82 16.95 -12.85
CA THR A 67 -11.15 17.56 -12.87
C THR A 67 -11.23 18.63 -13.94
N SER A 68 -12.35 18.68 -14.65
CA SER A 68 -12.48 19.45 -15.89
C SER A 68 -12.48 20.97 -15.71
N LYS A 69 -12.94 21.50 -14.56
CA LYS A 69 -12.98 22.95 -14.30
C LYS A 69 -11.88 23.37 -13.34
N THR A 70 -11.73 22.64 -12.24
CA THR A 70 -10.80 23.04 -11.16
C THR A 70 -9.39 22.53 -11.37
N HIS A 71 -9.18 21.61 -12.32
CA HIS A 71 -7.86 21.07 -12.66
C HIS A 71 -7.17 20.37 -11.49
N LEU A 72 -7.95 19.86 -10.53
CA LEU A 72 -7.47 19.06 -9.42
C LEU A 72 -7.03 17.69 -9.96
N ASP A 73 -5.83 17.28 -9.58
CA ASP A 73 -5.28 15.97 -9.92
C ASP A 73 -5.70 14.93 -8.88
N GLY A 74 -5.99 13.73 -9.36
CA GLY A 74 -6.33 12.57 -8.53
C GLY A 74 -5.87 11.26 -9.16
N ILE A 75 -5.87 10.23 -8.33
CA ILE A 75 -5.40 8.88 -8.64
C ILE A 75 -6.58 7.92 -8.49
N VAL A 76 -6.66 6.93 -9.38
CA VAL A 76 -7.55 5.79 -9.22
C VAL A 76 -6.73 4.65 -8.64
N ASP A 77 -6.96 4.33 -7.36
CA ASP A 77 -6.20 3.30 -6.66
C ASP A 77 -6.45 1.90 -7.24
N GLY A 78 -7.70 1.63 -7.65
CA GLY A 78 -8.04 0.33 -8.21
C GLY A 78 -9.54 0.07 -8.33
N VAL A 79 -9.83 -1.09 -8.90
CA VAL A 79 -11.18 -1.64 -9.00
C VAL A 79 -11.20 -2.94 -8.22
N TYR A 80 -11.96 -2.93 -7.13
CA TYR A 80 -12.04 -4.06 -6.21
C TYR A 80 -13.36 -4.78 -6.39
N THR A 81 -13.36 -6.12 -6.31
CA THR A 81 -14.57 -6.93 -6.49
C THR A 81 -14.82 -7.88 -5.32
N ASN A 82 -16.04 -8.40 -5.23
CA ASN A 82 -16.37 -9.48 -4.29
C ASN A 82 -16.11 -10.86 -4.93
N LYS A 83 -16.23 -11.94 -4.15
CA LYS A 83 -15.99 -13.30 -4.66
C LYS A 83 -16.94 -13.70 -5.79
N SER A 84 -18.19 -13.26 -5.70
CA SER A 84 -19.24 -13.54 -6.69
C SER A 84 -19.14 -12.67 -7.93
N GLY A 85 -18.30 -11.63 -7.94
CA GLY A 85 -18.12 -10.72 -9.08
C GLY A 85 -19.33 -9.84 -9.40
N ASN A 86 -20.30 -9.71 -8.49
CA ASN A 86 -21.51 -8.89 -8.68
C ASN A 86 -21.49 -7.59 -7.86
N LYS A 87 -20.40 -7.34 -7.13
CA LYS A 87 -20.14 -6.08 -6.46
C LYS A 87 -18.76 -5.58 -6.81
N ALA A 88 -18.65 -4.29 -7.10
CA ALA A 88 -17.40 -3.63 -7.42
C ALA A 88 -17.26 -2.31 -6.64
N LEU A 89 -16.03 -1.93 -6.31
CA LEU A 89 -15.69 -0.63 -5.74
C LEU A 89 -14.58 -0.02 -6.56
N VAL A 90 -14.85 1.14 -7.18
CA VAL A 90 -13.82 1.97 -7.79
C VAL A 90 -13.33 2.94 -6.72
N MET A 91 -12.12 2.72 -6.21
CA MET A 91 -11.51 3.58 -5.20
C MET A 91 -10.62 4.63 -5.87
N MET A 92 -10.75 5.87 -5.43
CA MET A 92 -9.98 7.01 -5.93
C MET A 92 -9.57 7.90 -4.76
N HIS A 93 -8.51 8.66 -4.95
CA HIS A 93 -8.17 9.75 -4.03
C HIS A 93 -7.62 10.97 -4.76
N PHE A 94 -7.87 12.12 -4.15
CA PHE A 94 -7.23 13.36 -4.55
C PHE A 94 -5.92 13.56 -3.78
N SER A 95 -5.06 14.45 -4.29
CA SER A 95 -3.91 14.93 -3.52
C SER A 95 -4.34 15.38 -2.11
N PRO A 96 -3.53 15.14 -1.05
CA PRO A 96 -3.83 15.61 0.31
C PRO A 96 -4.02 17.13 0.43
N THR A 97 -3.52 17.90 -0.55
CA THR A 97 -3.67 19.37 -0.61
C THR A 97 -4.88 19.82 -1.41
N ALA A 98 -5.61 18.90 -2.06
CA ALA A 98 -6.78 19.22 -2.84
C ALA A 98 -7.92 19.66 -1.92
N GLN A 99 -8.54 20.78 -2.26
CA GLN A 99 -9.77 21.22 -1.61
C GLN A 99 -10.92 20.50 -2.31
N ILE A 100 -11.49 19.49 -1.65
CA ILE A 100 -12.63 18.73 -2.15
C ILE A 100 -13.73 18.70 -1.09
N SER A 101 -14.97 18.38 -1.50
CA SER A 101 -16.01 18.06 -0.52
C SER A 101 -15.77 16.66 0.05
N TYR A 102 -15.92 16.53 1.37
CA TYR A 102 -15.92 15.25 2.09
C TYR A 102 -17.33 14.68 2.28
N ASN A 103 -18.34 15.29 1.63
CA ASN A 103 -19.73 14.85 1.68
C ASN A 103 -20.14 14.17 0.36
N ALA A 104 -20.49 12.88 0.43
CA ALA A 104 -20.93 12.08 -0.70
C ALA A 104 -22.15 12.67 -1.43
N ALA A 105 -23.03 13.42 -0.73
CA ALA A 105 -24.18 14.08 -1.34
C ALA A 105 -23.79 15.14 -2.39
N ASP A 106 -22.56 15.67 -2.30
CA ASP A 106 -22.04 16.66 -3.24
C ASP A 106 -21.53 16.03 -4.54
N TYR A 107 -21.60 14.71 -4.68
CA TYR A 107 -21.18 14.00 -5.88
C TYR A 107 -22.35 13.25 -6.50
N ARG A 108 -22.23 13.00 -7.81
CA ARG A 108 -23.09 12.09 -8.56
C ARG A 108 -22.26 11.36 -9.61
N ALA A 109 -22.65 10.14 -9.92
CA ALA A 109 -21.98 9.30 -10.89
C ALA A 109 -22.88 8.98 -12.09
N PHE A 110 -22.28 8.86 -13.26
CA PHE A 110 -22.92 8.42 -14.49
C PHE A 110 -22.12 7.25 -15.04
N LEU A 111 -22.81 6.18 -15.45
CA LEU A 111 -22.19 4.96 -15.94
C LEU A 111 -22.66 4.67 -17.36
N LEU A 112 -21.69 4.45 -18.24
CA LEU A 112 -21.88 4.06 -19.64
C LEU A 112 -21.04 2.82 -19.93
N GLY A 113 -21.52 1.97 -20.83
CA GLY A 113 -20.67 0.96 -21.43
C GLY A 113 -19.69 1.60 -22.41
N SER A 114 -18.61 0.88 -22.70
CA SER A 114 -17.59 1.30 -23.63
C SER A 114 -17.00 0.12 -24.36
N ASP A 115 -16.75 0.29 -25.67
CA ASP A 115 -16.00 -0.69 -26.45
C ASP A 115 -14.49 -0.62 -26.12
N THR A 116 -13.71 -1.53 -26.71
CA THR A 116 -12.24 -1.60 -26.54
C THR A 116 -11.49 -0.41 -27.15
N SER A 117 -12.18 0.41 -27.95
CA SER A 117 -11.67 1.66 -28.53
C SER A 117 -12.15 2.91 -27.76
N LEU A 118 -12.77 2.72 -26.59
CA LEU A 118 -13.30 3.75 -25.69
C LEU A 118 -14.52 4.54 -26.25
N ASN A 119 -15.23 3.98 -27.23
CA ASN A 119 -16.50 4.54 -27.71
C ASN A 119 -17.66 4.09 -26.83
N SER A 120 -18.63 4.98 -26.62
CA SER A 120 -19.79 4.70 -25.74
C SER A 120 -20.74 3.66 -26.32
N GLU A 121 -21.16 2.74 -25.45
CA GLU A 121 -22.16 1.69 -25.73
C GLU A 121 -23.12 1.53 -24.54
N PRO A 122 -24.30 0.91 -24.75
CA PRO A 122 -25.13 0.41 -23.67
C PRO A 122 -24.37 -0.38 -22.61
N VAL A 123 -24.71 -0.16 -21.33
CA VAL A 123 -24.25 -1.05 -20.25
C VAL A 123 -24.87 -2.43 -20.44
N SER A 124 -24.03 -3.46 -20.58
CA SER A 124 -24.44 -4.84 -20.86
C SER A 124 -25.03 -5.53 -19.63
N THR A 125 -24.45 -5.27 -18.45
CA THR A 125 -24.90 -5.84 -17.18
C THR A 125 -26.17 -5.12 -16.72
N SER A 126 -27.27 -5.84 -16.63
CA SER A 126 -28.54 -5.31 -16.17
C SER A 126 -28.58 -5.11 -14.65
N GLY A 127 -29.42 -4.17 -14.20
CA GLY A 127 -29.73 -4.00 -12.78
C GLY A 127 -28.65 -3.33 -11.94
N ILE A 128 -27.63 -2.72 -12.57
CA ILE A 128 -26.58 -2.02 -11.82
C ILE A 128 -27.19 -0.87 -11.00
N LYS A 129 -26.96 -0.92 -9.69
CA LYS A 129 -27.17 0.18 -8.75
C LYS A 129 -25.81 0.65 -8.28
N GLY A 130 -25.72 1.90 -7.87
CA GLY A 130 -24.48 2.41 -7.30
C GLY A 130 -24.70 3.31 -6.10
N SER A 131 -23.64 3.43 -5.32
CA SER A 131 -23.55 4.31 -4.17
C SER A 131 -22.21 5.03 -4.20
N PHE A 132 -22.23 6.31 -3.84
CA PHE A 132 -21.04 7.13 -3.72
C PHE A 132 -20.63 7.22 -2.25
N TYR A 133 -19.34 7.11 -1.98
CA TYR A 133 -18.74 7.19 -0.65
C TYR A 133 -17.66 8.27 -0.62
N ALA A 134 -17.64 9.04 0.46
CA ALA A 134 -16.47 9.84 0.84
C ALA A 134 -15.95 9.29 2.17
N PHE A 135 -14.67 8.94 2.21
CA PHE A 135 -14.05 8.22 3.34
C PHE A 135 -13.46 9.22 4.33
N GLY A 136 -14.32 9.88 5.11
CA GLY A 136 -13.91 10.92 6.06
C GLY A 136 -13.17 12.08 5.39
N SER A 137 -12.21 12.65 6.10
CA SER A 137 -11.36 13.76 5.63
C SER A 137 -10.11 13.31 4.87
N THR A 138 -10.02 12.01 4.53
CA THR A 138 -8.79 11.40 3.98
C THR A 138 -8.47 11.79 2.54
N GLY A 139 -9.42 12.42 1.83
CA GLY A 139 -9.31 12.69 0.39
C GLY A 139 -9.70 11.51 -0.50
N TYR A 140 -10.01 10.35 0.09
CA TYR A 140 -10.51 9.18 -0.63
C TYR A 140 -12.01 9.27 -0.87
N ILE A 141 -12.41 8.83 -2.06
CA ILE A 141 -13.78 8.68 -2.50
C ILE A 141 -13.95 7.33 -3.22
N GLY A 142 -15.17 6.81 -3.26
CA GLY A 142 -15.43 5.52 -3.88
C GLY A 142 -16.79 5.46 -4.54
N VAL A 143 -16.86 4.79 -5.68
CA VAL A 143 -18.13 4.43 -6.31
C VAL A 143 -18.28 2.92 -6.21
N ARG A 144 -19.27 2.49 -5.42
CA ARG A 144 -19.65 1.09 -5.32
C ARG A 144 -20.73 0.80 -6.36
N LEU A 145 -20.61 -0.33 -7.02
CA LEU A 145 -21.59 -0.88 -7.95
C LEU A 145 -22.09 -2.22 -7.41
N ASP A 146 -23.40 -2.43 -7.45
CA ASP A 146 -24.06 -3.69 -7.13
C ASP A 146 -24.90 -4.12 -8.33
N ALA A 147 -24.76 -5.38 -8.75
CA ALA A 147 -25.48 -5.98 -9.86
C ALA A 147 -26.23 -7.25 -9.43
N ASP A 148 -27.28 -7.60 -10.18
CA ASP A 148 -28.10 -8.79 -9.93
C ASP A 148 -27.35 -10.10 -10.27
N HIS A 149 -26.33 -10.01 -11.12
CA HIS A 149 -25.47 -11.12 -11.56
C HIS A 149 -24.01 -10.63 -11.65
N PRO A 150 -23.04 -11.54 -11.82
CA PRO A 150 -21.64 -11.13 -12.00
C PRO A 150 -21.50 -10.16 -13.19
N PHE A 151 -20.66 -9.14 -13.04
CA PHE A 151 -20.45 -8.15 -14.11
C PHE A 151 -19.97 -8.82 -15.40
N ASP A 152 -20.55 -8.39 -16.51
CA ASP A 152 -20.09 -8.78 -17.83
C ASP A 152 -18.69 -8.21 -18.09
N ARG A 153 -17.95 -8.86 -18.99
CA ARG A 153 -16.64 -8.39 -19.43
C ARG A 153 -16.81 -7.21 -20.40
N GLN A 154 -17.02 -6.03 -19.83
CA GLN A 154 -17.21 -4.79 -20.57
C GLN A 154 -16.39 -3.68 -19.92
N VAL A 155 -15.76 -2.83 -20.72
CA VAL A 155 -15.19 -1.58 -20.21
C VAL A 155 -16.35 -0.65 -19.87
N LEU A 156 -16.39 -0.15 -18.65
CA LEU A 156 -17.33 0.85 -18.18
C LEU A 156 -16.64 2.20 -18.11
N ASN A 157 -17.36 3.25 -18.52
CA ASN A 157 -16.98 4.65 -18.38
C ASN A 157 -17.78 5.25 -17.23
N LEU A 158 -17.13 5.43 -16.09
CA LEU A 158 -17.68 6.13 -14.93
C LEU A 158 -17.30 7.60 -15.04
N THR A 159 -18.29 8.46 -15.21
CA THR A 159 -18.13 9.91 -15.06
C THR A 159 -18.61 10.32 -13.68
N VAL A 160 -17.73 10.88 -12.86
CA VAL A 160 -18.10 11.47 -11.57
C VAL A 160 -18.16 12.99 -11.72
N ARG A 161 -19.23 13.58 -11.20
CA ARG A 161 -19.46 15.03 -11.20
C ARG A 161 -19.59 15.54 -9.78
N ALA A 162 -18.87 16.62 -9.48
CA ALA A 162 -19.10 17.43 -8.29
C ALA A 162 -20.28 18.40 -8.52
N ASN A 163 -21.20 18.47 -7.57
CA ASN A 163 -22.39 19.33 -7.59
C ASN A 163 -22.06 20.79 -7.29
N ALA A 164 -20.91 21.05 -6.64
CA ALA A 164 -20.34 22.37 -6.42
C ALA A 164 -18.91 22.41 -7.01
N GLU A 165 -18.47 23.56 -7.49
CA GLU A 165 -17.08 23.74 -7.95
C GLU A 165 -16.13 23.50 -6.76
N LEU A 166 -15.15 22.61 -6.94
CA LEU A 166 -14.29 22.17 -5.85
C LEU A 166 -13.26 23.25 -5.41
N THR A 167 -13.07 24.32 -6.19
CA THR A 167 -12.26 25.52 -5.85
C THR A 167 -12.73 26.78 -6.60
N THR A 168 -12.33 27.97 -6.13
CA THR A 168 -12.62 29.27 -6.77
C THR A 168 -11.82 29.48 -8.07
N PRO A 169 -12.37 30.06 -9.15
CA PRO A 169 -11.66 30.20 -10.42
C PRO A 169 -10.52 31.23 -10.32
N GLY A 170 -9.28 30.76 -10.26
CA GLY A 170 -8.06 31.59 -10.35
C GLY A 170 -6.99 31.04 -11.30
N ALA A 171 -7.11 29.79 -11.75
CA ALA A 171 -6.20 29.20 -12.71
C ALA A 171 -6.67 29.52 -14.14
N LYS A 172 -5.80 30.14 -14.94
CA LYS A 172 -6.05 30.42 -16.36
C LYS A 172 -6.47 29.14 -17.06
N GLN A 173 -7.70 29.13 -17.59
CA GLN A 173 -8.22 28.08 -18.46
C GLN A 173 -7.25 27.85 -19.62
N THR A 174 -6.50 26.76 -19.55
CA THR A 174 -5.76 26.26 -20.70
C THR A 174 -6.62 25.16 -21.29
N GLN A 175 -7.26 25.43 -22.42
CA GLN A 175 -8.10 24.45 -23.11
C GLN A 175 -7.29 23.17 -23.36
N SER A 176 -7.66 22.07 -22.68
CA SER A 176 -7.10 20.77 -23.03
C SER A 176 -7.80 20.27 -24.30
N SER A 177 -7.02 20.05 -25.34
CA SER A 177 -7.44 19.56 -26.65
C SER A 177 -7.60 18.04 -26.66
N GLY A 178 -8.47 17.51 -25.79
CA GLY A 178 -8.81 16.09 -25.72
C GLY A 178 -10.22 15.83 -26.26
N LYS A 179 -10.45 16.01 -27.56
CA LYS A 179 -11.72 15.64 -28.20
C LYS A 179 -11.83 14.11 -28.30
N LEU A 180 -12.33 13.47 -27.25
CA LEU A 180 -13.29 12.39 -27.44
C LEU A 180 -14.61 13.06 -27.85
N ALA A 181 -15.23 12.58 -28.92
CA ALA A 181 -16.43 13.22 -29.46
C ALA A 181 -17.56 13.25 -28.42
N GLY A 182 -18.03 14.46 -28.07
CA GLY A 182 -19.43 14.66 -27.66
C GLY A 182 -19.78 14.85 -26.19
N ASP A 183 -19.07 15.65 -25.38
CA ASP A 183 -19.62 15.97 -24.05
C ASP A 183 -19.40 17.43 -23.58
N GLU A 184 -20.27 18.34 -24.03
CA GLU A 184 -20.35 19.74 -23.58
C GLU A 184 -20.49 19.88 -22.06
N THR A 185 -20.83 18.80 -21.34
CA THR A 185 -21.00 18.86 -19.88
C THR A 185 -19.67 19.08 -19.16
N PHE A 186 -18.52 18.69 -19.73
CA PHE A 186 -17.19 18.87 -19.14
C PHE A 186 -16.77 20.34 -19.03
N SER A 187 -17.31 21.21 -19.88
CA SER A 187 -17.10 22.66 -19.75
C SER A 187 -18.08 23.32 -18.78
N LYS A 188 -19.23 22.69 -18.52
CA LYS A 188 -20.30 23.21 -17.65
C LYS A 188 -20.09 22.82 -16.19
N TYR A 189 -19.73 21.56 -15.94
CA TYR A 189 -19.58 20.98 -14.61
C TYR A 189 -18.13 20.56 -14.34
N ASP A 190 -17.77 20.50 -13.06
CA ASP A 190 -16.48 19.96 -12.63
C ASP A 190 -16.60 18.44 -12.46
N GLN A 191 -15.97 17.71 -13.38
CA GLN A 191 -16.16 16.26 -13.49
C GLN A 191 -14.91 15.58 -14.06
N TRP A 192 -14.82 14.27 -13.86
CA TRP A 192 -13.73 13.42 -14.37
C TRP A 192 -14.26 12.06 -14.79
N ARG A 193 -13.46 11.31 -15.56
CA ARG A 193 -13.81 9.98 -16.08
C ARG A 193 -12.82 8.94 -15.63
N VAL A 194 -13.33 7.74 -15.39
CA VAL A 194 -12.57 6.54 -15.09
C VAL A 194 -13.07 5.41 -15.97
N PHE A 195 -12.15 4.76 -16.69
CA PHE A 195 -12.42 3.57 -17.47
C PHE A 195 -11.93 2.32 -16.73
N PHE A 196 -12.81 1.33 -16.55
CA PHE A 196 -12.54 0.12 -15.77
C PHE A 196 -13.43 -1.04 -16.23
N ASN A 197 -13.04 -2.28 -15.95
CA ASN A 197 -13.80 -3.48 -16.27
C ASN A 197 -13.97 -4.34 -15.01
N PRO A 198 -15.11 -4.24 -14.30
CA PRO A 198 -15.35 -5.02 -13.09
C PRO A 198 -15.58 -6.52 -13.36
N GLY A 199 -15.80 -6.91 -14.62
CA GLY A 199 -15.89 -8.32 -15.04
C GLY A 199 -14.53 -8.96 -15.38
N ALA A 200 -13.43 -8.20 -15.29
CA ALA A 200 -12.09 -8.72 -15.53
C ALA A 200 -11.63 -9.65 -14.39
N SER A 201 -10.85 -10.67 -14.73
CA SER A 201 -10.28 -11.61 -13.75
C SER A 201 -9.08 -11.03 -12.99
N GLY A 202 -8.52 -9.91 -13.43
CA GLY A 202 -7.38 -9.24 -12.79
C GLY A 202 -7.74 -8.38 -11.57
N GLY A 203 -9.03 -8.10 -11.37
CA GLY A 203 -9.48 -7.25 -10.25
C GLY A 203 -9.16 -7.85 -8.89
N GLN A 204 -8.65 -7.01 -7.98
CA GLN A 204 -8.35 -7.42 -6.61
C GLN A 204 -9.64 -7.65 -5.82
N LYS A 205 -9.70 -8.75 -5.07
CA LYS A 205 -10.85 -9.07 -4.22
C LYS A 205 -10.66 -8.53 -2.81
N ILE A 206 -11.70 -7.92 -2.24
CA ILE A 206 -11.70 -7.41 -0.86
C ILE A 206 -12.87 -7.99 -0.06
N ALA A 207 -12.63 -8.30 1.21
CA ALA A 207 -13.65 -8.94 2.04
C ALA A 207 -14.80 -7.98 2.40
N ALA A 208 -14.51 -6.67 2.47
CA ALA A 208 -15.51 -5.62 2.70
C ALA A 208 -16.70 -5.66 1.71
N LEU A 209 -16.51 -6.16 0.48
CA LEU A 209 -17.61 -6.29 -0.50
C LEU A 209 -18.42 -7.59 -0.33
N ASP A 210 -17.84 -8.64 0.27
CA ASP A 210 -18.56 -9.88 0.60
C ASP A 210 -19.45 -9.70 1.84
N ALA A 211 -19.23 -8.65 2.65
CA ALA A 211 -20.03 -8.37 3.85
C ALA A 211 -21.51 -8.10 3.53
N LEU A 212 -22.38 -8.48 4.47
CA LEU A 212 -23.83 -8.27 4.36
C LEU A 212 -24.18 -6.77 4.28
N THR A 213 -23.54 -5.99 5.14
CA THR A 213 -23.57 -4.52 5.13
C THR A 213 -22.18 -4.05 4.76
N PHE A 214 -22.10 -3.11 3.82
CA PHE A 214 -20.82 -2.55 3.42
C PHE A 214 -20.28 -1.62 4.49
N ASP A 215 -19.08 -1.93 4.97
CA ASP A 215 -18.35 -1.09 5.91
C ASP A 215 -17.29 -0.26 5.15
N PRO A 216 -17.46 1.07 5.05
CA PRO A 216 -16.48 1.92 4.39
C PRO A 216 -15.13 1.94 5.11
N ALA A 217 -15.08 1.80 6.43
CA ALA A 217 -13.82 1.74 7.17
C ALA A 217 -13.07 0.45 6.86
N GLN A 218 -13.77 -0.69 6.78
CA GLN A 218 -13.14 -1.95 6.37
C GLN A 218 -12.58 -1.82 4.96
N ALA A 219 -13.38 -1.34 3.99
CA ALA A 219 -12.92 -1.15 2.62
C ALA A 219 -11.69 -0.23 2.53
N TYR A 220 -11.70 0.89 3.26
CA TYR A 220 -10.58 1.81 3.33
C TYR A 220 -9.34 1.16 3.94
N TYR A 221 -9.49 0.38 5.01
CA TYR A 221 -8.39 -0.37 5.60
C TYR A 221 -7.75 -1.35 4.60
N GLU A 222 -8.56 -2.18 3.93
CA GLU A 222 -8.04 -3.18 2.99
C GLU A 222 -7.33 -2.58 1.78
N VAL A 223 -7.77 -1.40 1.35
CA VAL A 223 -7.28 -0.73 0.13
C VAL A 223 -6.15 0.25 0.41
N ALA A 224 -6.27 1.10 1.44
CA ALA A 224 -5.39 2.24 1.63
C ALA A 224 -4.42 2.09 2.81
N LEU A 225 -4.76 1.30 3.84
CA LEU A 225 -3.96 1.24 5.08
C LEU A 225 -3.21 -0.07 5.28
N ARG A 226 -3.69 -1.20 4.77
CA ARG A 226 -3.10 -2.52 5.06
C ARG A 226 -1.62 -2.61 4.68
N GLU A 227 -1.24 -2.08 3.52
CA GLU A 227 0.16 -2.05 3.09
C GLU A 227 1.01 -1.10 3.95
N ARG A 228 0.51 0.09 4.25
CA ARG A 228 1.17 1.07 5.13
C ARG A 228 1.36 0.54 6.56
N GLU A 229 0.38 -0.22 7.05
CA GLU A 229 0.50 -0.91 8.33
C GLU A 229 1.60 -1.99 8.28
N ALA A 230 1.67 -2.77 7.21
CA ALA A 230 2.74 -3.75 7.04
C ALA A 230 4.11 -3.08 7.04
N GLU A 231 4.29 -1.98 6.30
CA GLU A 231 5.52 -1.18 6.30
C GLU A 231 5.88 -0.64 7.70
N ALA A 232 4.91 -0.10 8.43
CA ALA A 232 5.13 0.41 9.79
C ALA A 232 5.52 -0.71 10.76
N ARG A 233 4.91 -1.89 10.64
CA ARG A 233 5.25 -3.09 11.43
C ARG A 233 6.63 -3.64 11.10
N ASP A 234 7.00 -3.67 9.82
CA ASP A 234 8.33 -4.08 9.41
C ASP A 234 9.41 -3.15 9.99
N ALA A 235 9.17 -1.85 10.02
CA ALA A 235 10.07 -0.89 10.65
C ALA A 235 10.19 -1.13 12.17
N LEU A 236 9.08 -1.43 12.86
CA LEU A 236 9.07 -1.80 14.27
C LEU A 236 9.89 -3.09 14.51
N ASP A 237 9.73 -4.11 13.66
CA ASP A 237 10.48 -5.36 13.77
C ASP A 237 11.97 -5.20 13.53
N GLN A 238 12.36 -4.46 12.49
CA GLN A 238 13.77 -4.14 12.25
C GLN A 238 14.38 -3.44 13.46
N LYS A 239 13.64 -2.52 14.08
CA LYS A 239 14.10 -1.82 15.28
C LYS A 239 14.25 -2.76 16.48
N LEU A 240 13.36 -3.73 16.67
CA LEU A 240 13.50 -4.76 17.71
C LEU A 240 14.73 -5.63 17.49
N VAL A 241 15.07 -5.98 16.24
CA VAL A 241 16.31 -6.70 15.92
C VAL A 241 17.53 -5.88 16.33
N GLU A 242 17.60 -4.61 15.94
CA GLU A 242 18.70 -3.71 16.32
C GLU A 242 18.82 -3.58 17.85
N MET A 243 17.70 -3.42 18.54
CA MET A 243 17.66 -3.32 20.00
C MET A 243 18.18 -4.61 20.67
N ARG A 244 17.79 -5.78 20.16
CA ARG A 244 18.29 -7.08 20.64
C ARG A 244 19.80 -7.20 20.42
N THR A 245 20.31 -6.78 19.27
CA THR A 245 21.76 -6.74 19.02
C THR A 245 22.48 -5.83 20.00
N ASN A 246 21.94 -4.65 20.30
CA ASN A 246 22.51 -3.74 21.30
C ASN A 246 22.52 -4.37 22.70
N LEU A 247 21.46 -5.08 23.11
CA LEU A 247 21.44 -5.80 24.41
C LEU A 247 22.49 -6.91 24.45
N THR A 248 22.65 -7.68 23.38
CA THR A 248 23.71 -8.70 23.27
C THR A 248 25.10 -8.08 23.37
N GLN A 249 25.33 -6.92 22.74
CA GLN A 249 26.58 -6.18 22.85
C GLN A 249 26.82 -5.69 24.29
N ILE A 250 25.80 -5.12 24.93
CA ILE A 250 25.86 -4.71 26.34
C ILE A 250 26.26 -5.91 27.22
N GLN A 251 25.66 -7.08 27.01
CA GLN A 251 25.99 -8.29 27.76
C GLN A 251 27.43 -8.76 27.50
N SER A 252 27.88 -8.74 26.24
CA SER A 252 29.24 -9.11 25.86
C SER A 252 30.27 -8.17 26.51
N TYR A 253 30.10 -6.86 26.37
CA TYR A 253 31.04 -5.89 26.96
C TYR A 253 30.99 -5.89 28.49
N THR A 254 29.84 -6.17 29.09
CA THR A 254 29.73 -6.38 30.55
C THR A 254 30.50 -7.62 31.00
N SER A 255 30.52 -8.69 30.19
CA SER A 255 31.35 -9.87 30.45
C SER A 255 32.84 -9.55 30.30
N ASP A 256 33.21 -8.72 29.30
CA ASP A 256 34.60 -8.29 29.09
C ASP A 256 35.15 -7.47 30.27
N LEU A 257 34.30 -6.71 30.98
CA LEU A 257 34.70 -6.02 32.23
C LEU A 257 35.20 -6.99 33.29
N GLN A 258 34.63 -8.20 33.36
CA GLN A 258 34.98 -9.21 34.37
C GLN A 258 36.27 -9.95 34.03
N THR A 259 36.57 -10.11 32.74
CA THR A 259 37.68 -10.92 32.25
C THR A 259 38.92 -10.10 31.93
N THR A 260 38.76 -8.82 31.57
CA THR A 260 39.87 -7.94 31.20
C THR A 260 40.57 -7.40 32.44
N LYS A 261 41.86 -7.72 32.56
CA LYS A 261 42.72 -7.31 33.67
C LYS A 261 44.00 -6.65 33.18
N ILE A 262 44.40 -5.58 33.83
CA ILE A 262 45.69 -4.91 33.64
C ILE A 262 46.40 -4.92 34.98
N ASP A 263 47.49 -5.67 35.09
CA ASP A 263 48.24 -5.81 36.35
C ASP A 263 47.36 -6.17 37.57
N GLY A 264 46.37 -7.05 37.35
CA GLY A 264 45.39 -7.44 38.37
C GLY A 264 44.24 -6.44 38.59
N LEU A 265 44.30 -5.23 38.03
CA LEU A 265 43.22 -4.24 38.05
C LEU A 265 42.15 -4.56 37.01
N PHE A 266 40.88 -4.36 37.35
CA PHE A 266 39.74 -4.53 36.45
C PHE A 266 38.66 -3.48 36.72
N LEU A 267 37.76 -3.26 35.75
CA LEU A 267 36.64 -2.35 35.95
C LEU A 267 35.50 -3.03 36.70
N ARG A 268 34.94 -2.33 37.70
CA ARG A 268 33.68 -2.73 38.31
C ARG A 268 32.53 -2.43 37.35
N PRO A 269 31.54 -3.32 37.18
CA PRO A 269 30.36 -3.04 36.35
C PRO A 269 29.66 -1.75 36.79
N PRO A 270 29.36 -0.83 35.86
CA PRO A 270 28.62 0.38 36.20
C PRO A 270 27.16 0.04 36.54
N THR A 271 26.46 0.98 37.19
CA THR A 271 25.02 0.84 37.39
C THR A 271 24.29 1.04 36.06
N VAL A 272 23.51 0.04 35.65
CA VAL A 272 22.70 0.10 34.42
C VAL A 272 21.58 1.14 34.60
N PRO A 273 21.31 2.02 33.61
CA PRO A 273 20.22 2.98 33.70
C PRO A 273 18.89 2.26 33.88
N VAL A 274 18.01 2.80 34.74
CA VAL A 274 16.69 2.19 35.05
C VAL A 274 15.86 1.95 33.80
N ALA A 275 15.99 2.83 32.80
CA ALA A 275 15.31 2.72 31.52
C ALA A 275 15.71 1.51 30.67
N ILE A 276 16.83 0.84 30.99
CA ILE A 276 17.40 -0.29 30.25
C ILE A 276 17.43 -1.55 31.12
N ALA A 277 17.57 -1.38 32.45
CA ALA A 277 17.87 -2.46 33.39
C ALA A 277 16.84 -3.61 33.42
N SER A 278 15.59 -3.34 33.01
CA SER A 278 14.52 -4.35 32.98
C SER A 278 14.23 -4.91 31.59
N ASP A 279 14.96 -4.48 30.58
CA ASP A 279 14.54 -4.67 29.21
C ASP A 279 15.04 -5.99 28.62
N GLU A 280 14.14 -6.67 27.92
CA GLU A 280 14.44 -7.88 27.18
C GLU A 280 13.74 -7.82 25.82
N ILE A 281 14.40 -8.34 24.78
CA ILE A 281 13.75 -8.62 23.50
C ILE A 281 13.54 -10.12 23.39
N THR A 282 12.30 -10.57 23.53
CA THR A 282 11.92 -11.99 23.43
C THR A 282 11.42 -12.32 22.02
N GLY A 283 11.24 -13.61 21.73
CA GLY A 283 10.76 -14.09 20.42
C GLY A 283 11.82 -14.24 19.34
N PHE A 284 11.37 -14.48 18.11
CA PHE A 284 12.22 -14.77 16.94
C PHE A 284 12.07 -13.71 15.86
N SER A 285 13.17 -13.31 15.24
CA SER A 285 13.12 -12.51 14.00
C SER A 285 12.62 -13.36 12.82
N ALA A 286 12.19 -12.71 11.74
CA ALA A 286 11.77 -13.39 10.51
C ALA A 286 12.87 -14.33 9.95
N ALA A 287 14.15 -13.94 10.08
CA ALA A 287 15.28 -14.74 9.64
C ALA A 287 15.52 -16.01 10.51
N GLU A 288 15.06 -16.00 11.76
CA GLU A 288 15.19 -17.12 12.70
C GLU A 288 13.95 -18.01 12.72
N ALA A 289 12.78 -17.47 12.36
CA ALA A 289 11.51 -18.17 12.37
C ALA A 289 11.42 -19.17 11.20
N ARG A 290 10.83 -20.35 11.46
CA ARG A 290 10.71 -21.41 10.44
C ARG A 290 9.73 -21.08 9.32
N ASP A 291 8.71 -20.29 9.64
CA ASP A 291 7.66 -19.82 8.74
C ASP A 291 7.94 -18.42 8.19
N GLY A 292 9.08 -17.81 8.55
CA GLY A 292 9.44 -16.46 8.17
C GLY A 292 8.67 -15.36 8.92
N VAL A 293 7.86 -15.70 9.93
CA VAL A 293 7.03 -14.73 10.66
C VAL A 293 7.73 -14.29 11.95
N ALA A 294 8.01 -13.00 12.07
CA ALA A 294 8.65 -12.45 13.27
C ALA A 294 7.71 -12.40 14.47
N THR A 295 8.21 -12.79 15.63
CA THR A 295 7.51 -12.82 16.94
C THR A 295 8.20 -11.97 18.00
N LEU A 296 9.10 -11.06 17.60
CA LEU A 296 9.88 -10.26 18.53
C LEU A 296 8.99 -9.40 19.44
N ALA A 297 9.34 -9.24 20.71
CA ALA A 297 8.63 -8.35 21.60
C ALA A 297 9.59 -7.67 22.56
N LEU A 298 9.37 -6.37 22.82
CA LEU A 298 10.03 -5.66 23.90
C LEU A 298 9.27 -5.91 25.20
N GLU A 299 9.90 -6.59 26.14
CA GLU A 299 9.45 -6.69 27.51
C GLU A 299 10.19 -5.62 28.33
N THR A 300 9.45 -4.66 28.89
CA THR A 300 10.04 -3.54 29.63
C THR A 300 9.13 -3.07 30.75
N LYS A 301 9.73 -2.60 31.86
CA LYS A 301 9.01 -1.91 32.94
C LYS A 301 9.05 -0.39 32.79
N HIS A 302 9.75 0.11 31.77
CA HIS A 302 9.93 1.55 31.58
C HIS A 302 9.64 1.97 30.15
N VAL A 303 8.64 2.83 29.99
CA VAL A 303 8.34 3.50 28.73
C VAL A 303 9.09 4.81 28.71
N VAL A 304 9.84 5.07 27.63
CA VAL A 304 10.52 6.35 27.46
C VAL A 304 9.52 7.51 27.51
N PRO A 305 9.91 8.70 27.99
CA PRO A 305 9.06 9.87 27.88
C PRO A 305 8.64 10.14 26.42
N GLY A 306 7.36 10.45 26.23
CA GLY A 306 6.76 10.58 24.89
C GLY A 306 6.47 9.27 24.17
N GLY A 307 6.97 8.13 24.68
CA GLY A 307 6.74 6.81 24.10
C GLY A 307 5.41 6.17 24.49
N PHE A 308 5.09 5.10 23.78
CA PHE A 308 3.89 4.27 23.92
C PHE A 308 4.29 2.86 24.33
N ASP A 309 3.50 2.26 25.22
CA ASP A 309 3.58 0.83 25.57
C ASP A 309 2.63 0.05 24.66
N LEU A 310 2.99 -0.03 23.37
CA LEU A 310 2.12 -0.53 22.32
C LEU A 310 2.37 -2.01 22.02
N ASN A 311 1.38 -2.86 22.32
CA ASN A 311 1.33 -4.23 21.83
C ASN A 311 0.70 -4.28 20.43
N TRP A 312 1.46 -3.87 19.43
CA TRP A 312 0.99 -3.79 18.03
C TRP A 312 0.73 -5.16 17.38
N ARG A 313 1.21 -6.25 17.99
CA ARG A 313 1.02 -7.64 17.51
C ARG A 313 -0.35 -8.22 17.89
N ALA A 314 -1.06 -7.62 18.84
CA ALA A 314 -2.31 -8.17 19.37
C ALA A 314 -3.52 -8.05 18.41
N GLY A 315 -3.43 -7.21 17.38
CA GLY A 315 -4.51 -6.92 16.45
C GLY A 315 -3.96 -6.23 15.22
N ASN A 316 -4.79 -5.45 14.53
CA ASN A 316 -4.40 -4.58 13.41
C ASN A 316 -5.05 -3.20 13.51
N VAL A 317 -4.72 -2.31 12.57
CA VAL A 317 -5.28 -0.95 12.54
C VAL A 317 -6.81 -0.96 12.52
N TYR A 318 -7.44 -1.92 11.85
CA TYR A 318 -8.90 -2.06 11.81
C TYR A 318 -9.51 -2.50 13.14
N ASP A 319 -8.85 -3.41 13.85
CA ASP A 319 -9.27 -3.83 15.20
C ASP A 319 -9.07 -2.71 16.24
N GLY A 320 -8.17 -1.76 15.97
CA GLY A 320 -7.90 -0.58 16.79
C GLY A 320 -6.85 -0.83 17.88
N TYR A 321 -5.82 0.01 17.89
CA TYR A 321 -4.75 0.00 18.92
C TYR A 321 -5.03 0.98 20.06
N LEU A 322 -5.67 2.10 19.75
CA LEU A 322 -5.87 3.20 20.68
C LEU A 322 -6.81 2.84 21.83
N ASP A 323 -7.76 1.93 21.64
CA ASP A 323 -8.70 1.55 22.70
C ASP A 323 -8.02 0.83 23.87
N ALA A 324 -6.89 0.15 23.61
CA ALA A 324 -6.07 -0.47 24.65
C ALA A 324 -5.11 0.51 25.34
N LEU A 325 -4.74 1.60 24.66
CA LEU A 325 -3.73 2.56 25.11
C LEU A 325 -4.30 3.79 25.82
N VAL A 326 -5.43 4.30 25.32
CA VAL A 326 -6.01 5.56 25.79
C VAL A 326 -6.80 5.29 27.06
N PRO A 327 -6.48 5.98 28.18
CA PRO A 327 -7.24 5.83 29.42
C PRO A 327 -8.73 6.17 29.23
N ALA A 328 -9.60 5.41 29.91
CA ALA A 328 -11.03 5.64 29.87
C ALA A 328 -11.40 7.10 30.23
N GLY A 329 -12.24 7.73 29.41
CA GLY A 329 -12.66 9.13 29.58
C GLY A 329 -11.69 10.17 29.00
N GLN A 330 -10.55 9.76 28.44
CA GLN A 330 -9.63 10.63 27.72
C GLN A 330 -9.82 10.48 26.21
N SER A 331 -9.76 11.59 25.46
CA SER A 331 -9.69 11.51 23.99
C SER A 331 -8.28 11.17 23.52
N TYR A 332 -8.13 10.48 22.38
CA TYR A 332 -6.82 10.20 21.78
C TYR A 332 -6.02 11.49 21.51
N ALA A 333 -6.69 12.60 21.16
CA ALA A 333 -6.04 13.90 20.97
C ALA A 333 -5.42 14.45 22.26
N GLN A 334 -6.15 14.37 23.38
CA GLN A 334 -5.62 14.70 24.70
C GLN A 334 -4.48 13.76 25.10
N PHE A 335 -4.60 12.46 24.78
CA PHE A 335 -3.59 11.46 25.06
C PHE A 335 -2.27 11.76 24.33
N PHE A 336 -2.31 12.02 23.03
CA PHE A 336 -1.13 12.40 22.26
C PHE A 336 -0.52 13.72 22.70
N THR A 337 -1.33 14.71 23.06
CA THR A 337 -0.83 15.99 23.61
C THR A 337 -0.05 15.74 24.89
N LYS A 338 -0.62 14.97 25.83
CA LYS A 338 0.05 14.60 27.08
C LYS A 338 1.35 13.82 26.85
N LYS A 339 1.38 12.95 25.84
CA LYS A 339 2.59 12.20 25.47
C LYS A 339 3.66 13.13 24.91
N ARG A 340 3.30 14.03 23.99
CA ARG A 340 4.22 15.03 23.42
C ARG A 340 4.83 15.95 24.48
N ASP A 341 4.07 16.30 25.50
CA ASP A 341 4.51 17.19 26.58
C ASP A 341 5.36 16.47 27.65
N GLY A 342 5.71 15.19 27.43
CA GLY A 342 6.61 14.44 28.30
C GLY A 342 8.01 15.05 28.34
N ASN A 343 8.59 15.15 29.53
CA ASN A 343 9.96 15.66 29.73
C ASN A 343 11.01 14.82 28.99
N SER A 344 12.14 15.40 28.60
CA SER A 344 13.24 14.69 27.93
C SER A 344 13.71 13.46 28.72
N ASP A 345 13.97 12.35 28.02
CA ASP A 345 14.57 11.14 28.58
C ASP A 345 15.94 11.44 29.24
N PRO A 346 16.11 11.24 30.56
CA PRO A 346 17.40 11.46 31.21
C PRO A 346 18.41 10.35 30.89
N THR A 347 18.04 9.27 30.22
CA THR A 347 18.89 8.09 29.99
C THR A 347 20.22 8.45 29.32
N SER A 348 20.22 9.30 28.29
CA SER A 348 21.48 9.70 27.65
C SER A 348 22.41 10.44 28.63
N ARG A 349 21.86 11.30 29.49
CA ARG A 349 22.64 11.97 30.55
C ARG A 349 23.14 10.96 31.59
N GLN A 350 22.30 10.03 32.02
CA GLN A 350 22.69 8.96 32.95
C GLN A 350 23.82 8.08 32.39
N VAL A 351 23.82 7.80 31.08
CA VAL A 351 24.90 7.07 30.42
C VAL A 351 26.19 7.90 30.37
N SER A 352 26.11 9.18 30.03
CA SER A 352 27.27 10.09 30.07
C SER A 352 27.85 10.28 31.46
N ASP A 353 27.01 10.27 32.50
CA ASP A 353 27.39 10.48 33.89
C ASP A 353 27.79 9.17 34.61
N MET A 354 27.88 8.04 33.88
CA MET A 354 28.27 6.74 34.44
C MET A 354 29.63 6.81 35.13
N GLN A 355 29.69 6.25 36.34
CA GLN A 355 30.91 6.18 37.12
C GLN A 355 31.68 4.90 36.79
N TRP A 356 32.88 5.06 36.23
CA TRP A 356 33.77 3.96 35.86
C TRP A 356 34.85 3.79 36.93
N THR A 357 34.62 2.84 37.84
CA THR A 357 35.47 2.61 39.01
C THR A 357 36.31 1.35 38.81
N ILE A 358 37.60 1.43 39.08
CA ILE A 358 38.54 0.30 39.03
C ILE A 358 38.43 -0.51 40.33
N SER A 359 38.87 -1.77 40.30
CA SER A 359 38.84 -2.70 41.45
C SER A 359 39.48 -2.16 42.73
N ASP A 360 40.47 -1.27 42.61
CA ASP A 360 41.16 -0.58 43.71
C ASP A 360 40.41 0.65 44.26
N GLY A 361 39.31 1.06 43.63
CA GLY A 361 38.48 2.20 44.02
C GLY A 361 38.79 3.52 43.30
N THR A 362 39.81 3.57 42.45
CA THR A 362 40.12 4.74 41.62
C THR A 362 39.14 4.88 40.45
N SER A 363 39.03 6.10 39.90
CA SER A 363 38.19 6.42 38.75
C SER A 363 38.99 6.32 37.46
N LEU A 364 38.55 5.45 36.54
CA LEU A 364 39.21 5.30 35.24
C LEU A 364 39.26 6.62 34.46
N THR A 365 38.19 7.42 34.51
CA THR A 365 38.05 8.65 33.71
C THR A 365 38.66 9.90 34.35
N ARG A 366 38.88 9.90 35.67
CA ARG A 366 39.48 11.05 36.37
C ARG A 366 40.97 10.85 36.65
N ASP A 367 41.37 9.63 36.97
CA ASP A 367 42.72 9.34 37.46
C ASP A 367 43.67 8.89 36.33
N TYR A 368 43.14 8.58 35.15
CA TYR A 368 43.92 8.15 33.97
C TYR A 368 43.53 8.94 32.72
N GLN A 369 44.53 9.20 31.85
CA GLN A 369 44.31 9.87 30.58
C GLN A 369 44.04 8.86 29.46
N SER A 370 43.30 9.30 28.44
CA SER A 370 43.04 8.49 27.24
C SER A 370 44.33 8.10 26.49
N SER A 371 45.42 8.84 26.68
CA SER A 371 46.74 8.53 26.13
C SER A 371 47.48 7.39 26.85
N ASP A 372 47.07 7.01 28.06
CA ASP A 372 47.76 6.00 28.88
C ASP A 372 47.62 4.61 28.26
N VAL A 373 48.69 4.14 27.62
CA VAL A 373 48.70 2.92 26.81
C VAL A 373 48.35 1.68 27.64
N THR A 374 48.73 1.67 28.92
CA THR A 374 48.47 0.56 29.86
C THR A 374 46.99 0.41 30.17
N MET A 375 46.22 1.51 30.22
CA MET A 375 44.79 1.50 30.55
C MET A 375 43.88 1.40 29.32
N ARG A 376 44.45 1.42 28.10
CA ARG A 376 43.69 1.33 26.84
C ARG A 376 42.70 0.16 26.80
N PRO A 377 43.01 -1.07 27.26
CA PRO A 377 42.03 -2.15 27.22
C PRO A 377 40.78 -1.84 28.04
N LEU A 378 40.94 -1.27 29.24
CA LEU A 378 39.82 -0.87 30.10
C LEU A 378 39.06 0.33 29.50
N MET A 379 39.77 1.33 28.96
CA MET A 379 39.16 2.47 28.26
C MET A 379 38.35 2.04 27.03
N ASN A 380 38.83 1.05 26.27
CA ASN A 380 38.11 0.53 25.12
C ASN A 380 36.80 -0.15 25.52
N ILE A 381 36.81 -0.96 26.58
CA ILE A 381 35.58 -1.62 27.08
C ILE A 381 34.60 -0.57 27.61
N MET A 382 35.09 0.41 28.38
CA MET A 382 34.30 1.54 28.84
C MET A 382 33.60 2.26 27.67
N ASN A 383 34.35 2.61 26.63
CA ASN A 383 33.83 3.31 25.46
C ASN A 383 32.81 2.45 24.70
N ASN A 384 33.12 1.17 24.48
CA ASN A 384 32.24 0.24 23.78
C ASN A 384 30.92 0.03 24.53
N LEU A 385 30.98 -0.17 25.85
CA LEU A 385 29.79 -0.37 26.67
C LEU A 385 28.95 0.92 26.77
N SER A 386 29.60 2.08 26.95
CA SER A 386 28.91 3.38 26.93
C SER A 386 28.18 3.62 25.60
N GLN A 387 28.85 3.32 24.48
CA GLN A 387 28.26 3.45 23.14
C GLN A 387 27.09 2.48 22.95
N ALA A 388 27.21 1.23 23.41
CA ALA A 388 26.13 0.25 23.32
C ALA A 388 24.88 0.69 24.10
N TYR A 389 25.05 1.25 25.31
CA TYR A 389 23.94 1.85 26.06
C TYR A 389 23.29 3.03 25.34
N GLN A 390 24.10 3.94 24.77
CA GLN A 390 23.57 5.08 24.00
C GLN A 390 22.80 4.63 22.76
N ASN A 391 23.32 3.64 22.03
CA ASN A 391 22.66 3.05 20.87
C ASN A 391 21.33 2.39 21.26
N TYR A 392 21.33 1.60 22.34
CA TYR A 392 20.10 0.98 22.83
C TYR A 392 19.06 2.02 23.23
N SER A 393 19.43 3.03 24.04
CA SER A 393 18.52 4.09 24.49
C SER A 393 17.92 4.86 23.32
N ARG A 394 18.74 5.20 22.30
CA ARG A 394 18.25 5.86 21.08
C ARG A 394 17.26 4.98 20.32
N ASN A 395 17.60 3.71 20.11
CA ASN A 395 16.74 2.78 19.36
C ASN A 395 15.44 2.48 20.11
N LYS A 396 15.49 2.29 21.43
CA LYS A 396 14.29 2.17 22.27
C LYS A 396 13.41 3.40 22.18
N SER A 397 14.02 4.59 22.23
CA SER A 397 13.28 5.84 22.10
C SER A 397 12.56 5.91 20.75
N GLN A 398 13.26 5.66 19.65
CA GLN A 398 12.67 5.64 18.31
C GLN A 398 11.56 4.58 18.16
N TYR A 399 11.75 3.37 18.69
CA TYR A 399 10.75 2.29 18.67
C TYR A 399 9.47 2.70 19.41
N GLN A 400 9.61 3.15 20.66
CA GLN A 400 8.46 3.47 21.51
C GLN A 400 7.80 4.80 21.16
N SER A 401 8.49 5.75 20.52
CA SER A 401 7.93 7.06 20.16
C SER A 401 7.55 7.12 18.69
N ASP A 402 8.50 7.45 17.81
CA ASP A 402 8.26 7.73 16.39
C ASP A 402 7.58 6.57 15.65
N LEU A 403 8.15 5.36 15.71
CA LEU A 403 7.63 4.22 14.95
C LEU A 403 6.27 3.74 15.49
N SER A 404 6.12 3.72 16.82
CA SER A 404 4.82 3.41 17.44
C SER A 404 3.77 4.46 17.09
N LEU A 405 4.15 5.75 17.06
CA LEU A 405 3.25 6.84 16.70
C LEU A 405 2.79 6.74 15.24
N ASP A 406 3.68 6.36 14.32
CA ASP A 406 3.31 6.19 12.91
C ASP A 406 2.23 5.12 12.73
N LEU A 407 2.32 4.00 13.45
CA LEU A 407 1.26 2.99 13.46
C LEU A 407 -0.04 3.52 14.10
N LEU A 408 0.06 4.25 15.22
CA LEU A 408 -1.12 4.85 15.86
C LEU A 408 -1.78 5.94 15.01
N ARG A 409 -1.04 6.64 14.15
CA ARG A 409 -1.60 7.59 13.19
C ARG A 409 -2.50 6.91 12.17
N LEU A 410 -2.17 5.68 11.74
CA LEU A 410 -3.04 4.90 10.84
C LEU A 410 -4.38 4.58 11.51
N ASP A 411 -4.38 4.22 12.81
CA ASP A 411 -5.60 4.03 13.61
C ASP A 411 -6.41 5.33 13.71
N VAL A 412 -5.78 6.48 13.97
CA VAL A 412 -6.48 7.79 13.94
C VAL A 412 -7.15 8.06 12.60
N ILE A 413 -6.44 7.82 11.49
CA ILE A 413 -6.99 8.01 10.14
C ILE A 413 -8.20 7.09 9.95
N LEU A 414 -8.10 5.83 10.35
CA LEU A 414 -9.23 4.91 10.22
C LEU A 414 -10.43 5.33 11.08
N ARG A 415 -10.20 5.83 12.30
CA ARG A 415 -11.28 6.36 13.16
C ARG A 415 -11.96 7.57 12.57
N ASP A 416 -11.24 8.42 11.86
CA ASP A 416 -11.82 9.50 11.06
C ASP A 416 -12.75 8.93 9.99
N VAL A 417 -12.33 7.89 9.25
CA VAL A 417 -13.19 7.21 8.29
C VAL A 417 -14.41 6.59 8.97
N GLN A 418 -14.26 5.92 10.11
CA GLN A 418 -15.38 5.32 10.85
C GLN A 418 -16.42 6.36 11.31
N SER A 419 -15.95 7.54 11.71
CA SER A 419 -16.81 8.58 12.29
C SER A 419 -17.41 9.52 11.24
N ASN A 420 -16.66 9.79 10.17
CA ASN A 420 -16.94 10.88 9.24
C ASN A 420 -17.16 10.41 7.80
N SER A 421 -17.20 9.09 7.53
CA SER A 421 -17.62 8.61 6.21
C SER A 421 -19.05 9.01 5.90
N THR A 422 -19.27 9.44 4.66
CA THR A 422 -20.60 9.77 4.16
C THR A 422 -20.93 8.91 2.95
N ILE A 423 -22.22 8.63 2.77
CA ILE A 423 -22.75 7.83 1.68
C ILE A 423 -23.88 8.58 0.98
N ARG A 424 -23.92 8.45 -0.34
CA ARG A 424 -25.09 8.76 -1.17
C ARG A 424 -25.49 7.50 -1.91
N ASP A 425 -26.64 6.93 -1.55
CA ASP A 425 -27.17 5.67 -2.08
C ASP A 425 -28.59 5.80 -2.66
N ASP A 426 -29.07 7.04 -2.81
CA ASP A 426 -30.31 7.35 -3.49
C ASP A 426 -30.24 7.07 -5.01
N LYS A 427 -31.38 7.14 -5.69
CA LYS A 427 -31.47 6.87 -7.14
C LYS A 427 -30.66 7.84 -8.01
N ASP A 428 -30.31 9.01 -7.49
CA ASP A 428 -29.50 10.01 -8.19
C ASP A 428 -28.00 9.84 -7.90
N ALA A 429 -27.61 8.90 -7.03
CA ALA A 429 -26.21 8.58 -6.74
C ALA A 429 -25.49 8.05 -7.98
N LEU A 430 -26.14 7.15 -8.72
CA LEU A 430 -25.65 6.58 -9.97
C LEU A 430 -26.77 6.56 -11.02
N THR A 431 -26.52 7.18 -12.17
CA THR A 431 -27.34 7.01 -13.38
C THR A 431 -26.63 6.08 -14.36
N ALA A 432 -27.12 4.85 -14.52
CA ALA A 432 -26.67 3.92 -15.55
C ALA A 432 -27.44 4.14 -16.85
N LEU A 433 -26.72 4.30 -17.96
CA LEU A 433 -27.28 4.50 -19.29
C LEU A 433 -27.24 3.16 -20.05
N HIS A 434 -28.41 2.54 -20.16
CA HIS A 434 -28.66 1.33 -20.94
C HIS A 434 -29.05 1.66 -22.38
#